data_AF-A0A069PDN0-F1
#
_entry.id   AF-A0A069PDN0-F1
#
_cell.length_a   1.000
_cell.length_b   1.000
_cell.length_c   1.000
_cell.angle_alpha   90.00
_cell.angle_beta   90.00
_cell.angle_gamma   90.00
#
_symmetry.space_group_name_H-M   'P 1'
#
loop_
_entity.id
_entity.type
_entity.pdbx_description
1 polymer ?
#
loop_
_entity_poly.entity_id
_entity_poly.type
_entity_poly.pdbx_seq_one_letter_code
_entity_poly.pdbx_strand_id
1 'polypeptide(L)' 'MLSPHEIAALMLLETNQYSNNLELEDLDALCERQLVSLEKLASGYAHAHLTTQGRSVLRSVGKMR' A
#
# COMPACT_ATOMS: atom_id res chain seq x y z
N MET A 1 5.48 12.13 -8.06
CA MET A 1 6.13 10.85 -8.35
C MET A 1 6.14 10.06 -7.05
N LEU A 2 5.97 8.74 -7.09
CA LEU A 2 6.08 7.93 -5.87
C LEU A 2 7.53 7.94 -5.41
N SER A 3 7.74 8.17 -4.12
CA SER A 3 9.03 8.03 -3.47
C SER A 3 9.45 6.55 -3.45
N PRO A 4 10.77 6.27 -3.37
CA PRO A 4 11.26 4.90 -3.21
C PRO A 4 10.64 4.18 -2.01
N HIS A 5 10.32 4.92 -0.95
CA HIS A 5 9.68 4.41 0.26
C HIS A 5 8.22 4.01 0.01
N GLU A 6 7.43 4.85 -0.68
CA GLU A 6 6.05 4.52 -1.10
C GLU A 6 6.02 3.27 -1.99
N ILE A 7 7.00 3.10 -2.88
CA ILE A 7 7.12 1.91 -3.73
C ILE A 7 7.41 0.66 -2.88
N ALA A 8 8.31 0.76 -1.89
CA ALA A 8 8.61 -0.34 -0.98
C ALA A 8 7.40 -0.74 -0.13
N ALA A 9 6.63 0.23 0.38
CA ALA A 9 5.39 -0.01 1.11
C ALA A 9 4.36 -0.76 0.25
N LEU A 10 4.20 -0.39 -1.03
CA LEU A 10 3.33 -1.10 -1.97
C LEU A 10 3.81 -2.55 -2.20
N MET A 11 5.12 -2.78 -2.38
CA MET A 11 5.67 -4.14 -2.55
C MET A 11 5.49 -5.01 -1.29
N LEU A 12 5.64 -4.42 -0.11
CA LEU A 12 5.40 -5.08 1.17
C LEU A 12 3.93 -5.44 1.36
N LEU A 13 3.01 -4.56 0.94
CA LEU A 13 1.56 -4.82 0.94
C LEU A 13 1.15 -5.94 -0.03
N GLU A 14 1.84 -6.08 -1.15
CA GLU A 14 1.57 -7.17 -2.10
C GLU A 14 2.00 -8.53 -1.56
N THR A 15 3.11 -8.56 -0.83
CA THR A 15 3.70 -9.80 -0.28
C THR A 15 3.17 -10.15 1.10
N ASN A 16 2.75 -9.15 1.89
CA ASN A 16 2.25 -9.31 3.24
C ASN A 16 0.93 -8.56 3.39
N GLN A 17 -0.15 -9.35 3.51
CA GLN A 17 -1.51 -8.84 3.68
C GLN A 17 -1.69 -8.14 5.04
N TYR A 18 -0.75 -8.28 5.97
CA TYR A 18 -0.80 -7.60 7.26
C TYR A 18 0.11 -6.37 7.26
N SER A 19 -0.53 -5.21 7.10
CA SER A 19 0.07 -3.88 7.14
C SER A 19 0.53 -3.41 8.52
N ASN A 20 0.61 -4.30 9.52
CA ASN A 20 0.90 -3.93 10.91
C ASN A 20 2.31 -3.33 11.11
N ASN A 21 3.19 -3.44 10.11
CA ASN A 21 4.55 -2.87 10.13
C ASN A 21 4.70 -1.60 9.28
N LEU A 22 3.63 -1.11 8.63
CA LEU A 22 3.69 0.11 7.82
C LEU A 22 3.18 1.27 8.67
N GLU A 23 3.97 2.35 8.72
CA GLU A 23 3.58 3.56 9.43
C GLU A 23 2.33 4.17 8.77
N LEU A 24 1.39 4.63 9.59
CA LEU A 24 0.14 5.23 9.11
C LEU A 24 0.38 6.44 8.19
N GLU A 25 1.44 7.21 8.42
CA GLU A 25 1.80 8.36 7.55
C GLU A 25 2.14 7.93 6.12
N ASP A 26 2.85 6.81 5.94
CA ASP A 26 3.18 6.28 4.61
C ASP A 26 1.95 5.74 3.89
N LEU A 27 1.04 5.14 4.65
CA LEU A 27 -0.22 4.63 4.12
C LEU A 27 -1.21 5.74 3.81
N ASP A 28 -1.17 6.86 4.54
CA ASP A 28 -2.06 7.99 4.33
C ASP A 28 -1.84 8.60 2.94
N ALA A 29 -0.58 8.88 2.58
CA ALA A 29 -0.22 9.37 1.24
C ALA A 29 -0.61 8.38 0.13
N LEU A 30 -0.48 7.07 0.37
CA LEU A 30 -0.90 6.03 -0.58
C LEU A 30 -2.43 5.91 -0.68
N CYS A 31 -3.15 6.19 0.42
CA CYS A 31 -4.59 6.19 0.50
C CYS A 31 -5.19 7.43 -0.18
N GLU A 32 -4.59 8.61 0.00
CA GLU A 32 -4.92 9.84 -0.73
C GLU A 32 -4.82 9.66 -2.24
N ARG A 33 -3.80 8.89 -2.68
CA ARG A 33 -3.59 8.54 -4.09
C ARG A 33 -4.45 7.38 -4.58
N GLN A 34 -5.31 6.81 -3.74
CA GLN A 34 -6.16 5.65 -4.03
C GLN A 34 -5.39 4.39 -4.46
N LEU A 35 -4.11 4.26 -4.06
CA LEU A 35 -3.28 3.10 -4.34
C LEU A 35 -3.45 2.00 -3.29
N VAL A 36 -3.75 2.42 -2.06
CA VAL A 36 -4.03 1.57 -0.91
C VAL A 36 -5.38 1.98 -0.33
N SER A 37 -6.08 1.02 0.25
CA SER A 37 -7.33 1.26 0.98
C SER A 37 -7.19 0.69 2.38
N LEU A 38 -7.61 1.48 3.37
CA LEU A 38 -7.53 1.15 4.78
C LEU A 38 -8.91 0.72 5.27
N GLU A 39 -9.06 -0.56 5.58
CA GLU A 39 -10.26 -1.09 6.21
C GLU A 39 -10.08 -1.10 7.72
N LYS A 40 -10.90 -0.32 8.44
CA LYS A 40 -10.93 -0.35 9.91
C LYS A 40 -11.75 -1.54 10.36
N LEU A 41 -11.08 -2.53 10.96
CA LEU A 41 -11.73 -3.66 11.60
C LEU A 41 -12.34 -3.21 12.93
N ALA A 42 -13.49 -3.79 13.29
CA ALA A 42 -14.17 -3.54 14.57
C ALA A 42 -13.30 -3.89 15.79
N SER A 43 -12.24 -4.67 15.61
CA SER A 43 -11.23 -5.02 16.62
C SER A 43 -10.25 -3.87 16.94
N GLY A 44 -10.35 -2.72 16.26
CA GLY A 44 -9.43 -1.59 16.43
C GLY A 44 -8.16 -1.68 15.57
N TYR A 45 -8.01 -2.75 14.80
CA TYR A 45 -6.93 -2.91 13.83
C TYR A 45 -7.31 -2.28 12.48
N ALA A 46 -6.36 -1.64 11.82
CA ALA A 46 -6.51 -1.19 10.43
C ALA A 46 -5.83 -2.19 9.50
N HIS A 47 -6.58 -2.69 8.53
CA HIS A 47 -6.08 -3.59 7.50
C HIS A 47 -5.91 -2.79 6.20
N ALA A 48 -4.66 -2.57 5.79
CA ALA A 48 -4.38 -1.92 4.52
C ALA A 48 -4.31 -2.96 3.41
N HIS A 49 -4.98 -2.68 2.29
CA HIS A 49 -4.98 -3.55 1.12
C HIS A 49 -4.72 -2.73 -0.16
N LEU A 50 -4.00 -3.35 -1.10
CA LEU A 50 -3.76 -2.75 -2.41
C LEU A 50 -5.06 -2.66 -3.22
N THR A 51 -5.33 -1.46 -3.74
CA THR A 51 -6.40 -1.26 -4.71
C THR A 51 -5.98 -1.81 -6.08
N THR A 52 -6.95 -1.91 -7.00
CA THR A 52 -6.67 -2.23 -8.40
C THR A 52 -5.67 -1.25 -9.03
N GLN A 53 -5.72 0.03 -8.65
CA GLN A 53 -4.77 1.05 -9.11
C GLN A 53 -3.38 0.82 -8.52
N GLY A 54 -3.26 0.56 -7.22
CA GLY A 54 -1.98 0.22 -6.58
C GLY A 54 -1.29 -0.97 -7.24
N ARG A 55 -2.05 -2.02 -7.56
CA ARG A 55 -1.54 -3.19 -8.31
C ARG A 55 -1.11 -2.85 -9.73
N SER A 56 -1.80 -1.93 -10.41
CA SER A 56 -1.43 -1.47 -11.76
C SER A 56 -0.13 -0.68 -11.75
N VAL A 57 0.05 0.17 -10.74
CA VAL A 57 1.28 0.93 -10.52
C VAL A 57 2.43 0.01 -10.16
N LEU A 58 2.25 -0.93 -9.23
CA LEU A 58 3.24 -1.95 -8.92
C LEU A 58 3.64 -2.78 -10.13
N ARG A 59 2.69 -3.21 -10.97
CA ARG A 59 3.01 -3.89 -12.22
C ARG A 59 3.81 -3.01 -13.18
N SER A 60 3.57 -1.70 -13.20
CA SER A 60 4.33 -0.77 -14.04
C SER A 60 5.76 -0.57 -13.51
N VAL A 61 5.94 -0.54 -12.19
CA VAL A 61 7.26 -0.46 -11.55
C VAL A 61 8.03 -1.79 -11.65
N GLY A 62 7.37 -2.90 -11.36
CA GLY A 62 7.93 -4.26 -11.43
C GLY A 62 8.10 -4.82 -12.84
N LYS A 63 7.58 -4.13 -13.87
CA LYS A 63 7.94 -4.37 -15.28
C LYS A 63 9.38 -3.93 -15.60
N MET A 64 10.07 -3.24 -14.69
CA MET A 64 11.52 -3.11 -14.73
C MET A 64 12.15 -4.41 -14.19
N ARG A 65 12.17 -5.46 -15.02
CA ARG A 65 13.03 -6.64 -14.83
C ARG A 65 14.04 -6.70 -15.96
#